data_AF-A0A820ITU9-F1
#
_entry.id   AF-A0A820ITU9-F1
#
_cell.length_a   1.000
_cell.length_b   1.000
_cell.length_c   1.000
_cell.angle_alpha   90.00
_cell.angle_beta   90.00
_cell.angle_gamma   90.00
#
_symmetry.space_group_name_H-M   'P 1'
#
loop_
_entity.id
_entity.type
_entity.pdbx_description
1 polymer ?
#
loop_
_entity_poly.entity_id
_entity_poly.type
_entity_poly.pdbx_seq_one_letter_code
_entity_poly.pdbx_strand_id
1 'polypeptide(L)'
;FPVLSPAHQLFIIKLIKLKVQFIIKGINPGDSTLFEPYLQYLKHVTRQTEPTNRVLESFTHGYEDRLQVPLQPLADNLESRTYEIFEKDPIKYIQYEKAIYQALIEKYDQKKPV
;
A
#
# COMPACT_ATOMS: atom_id res chain seq x y z
N PHE A 1 9.72 7.88 30.48
CA PHE A 1 9.27 8.34 29.15
C PHE A 1 7.76 8.14 29.03
N PRO A 2 7.02 9.08 28.42
CA PRO A 2 5.57 8.95 28.24
C PRO A 2 5.28 7.83 27.24
N VAL A 3 4.32 6.97 27.58
CA VAL A 3 3.89 5.85 26.73
C VAL A 3 2.37 5.74 26.76
N LEU A 4 1.80 5.19 25.69
CA LEU A 4 0.37 4.90 25.57
C LEU A 4 0.11 3.42 25.76
N SER A 5 -1.09 3.07 26.23
CA SER A 5 -1.52 1.67 26.32
C SER A 5 -1.65 1.03 24.92
N PRO A 6 -1.62 -0.31 24.80
CA PRO A 6 -1.73 -0.98 23.50
C PRO A 6 -2.97 -0.58 22.69
N ALA A 7 -4.11 -0.38 23.35
CA ALA A 7 -5.33 0.07 22.69
C ALA A 7 -5.18 1.46 22.05
N HIS A 8 -4.52 2.40 22.73
CA HIS A 8 -4.24 3.72 22.19
C HIS A 8 -3.21 3.67 21.07
N GLN A 9 -2.18 2.82 21.18
CA GLN A 9 -1.20 2.62 20.10
C GLN A 9 -1.90 2.16 18.82
N LEU A 10 -2.76 1.12 18.89
CA LEU A 10 -3.53 0.65 17.74
C LEU A 10 -4.43 1.74 17.13
N PHE A 11 -5.04 2.57 17.96
CA PHE A 11 -5.85 3.69 17.49
C PHE A 11 -4.99 4.73 16.74
N ILE A 12 -3.84 5.12 17.30
CA ILE A 12 -2.90 6.04 16.65
C ILE A 12 -2.40 5.48 15.31
N ILE A 13 -2.08 4.19 15.25
CA ILE A 13 -1.66 3.52 14.01
C ILE A 13 -2.73 3.65 12.92
N LYS A 14 -4.02 3.50 13.26
CA LYS A 14 -5.12 3.70 12.31
C LYS A 14 -5.21 5.15 11.84
N LEU A 15 -5.05 6.11 12.75
CA LEU A 15 -5.09 7.54 12.42
C LEU A 15 -3.92 7.97 11.51
N ILE A 16 -2.72 7.40 11.71
CA ILE A 16 -1.55 7.69 10.86
C ILE A 16 -1.84 7.34 9.39
N LYS A 17 -2.55 6.23 9.12
CA LYS A 17 -2.95 5.84 7.75
C LYS A 17 -3.86 6.87 7.07
N LEU A 18 -4.61 7.65 7.85
CA LEU A 18 -5.45 8.74 7.37
C LEU A 18 -4.69 10.06 7.17
N LYS A 19 -3.36 10.06 7.36
CA LYS A 19 -2.48 11.24 7.19
C LYS A 19 -2.92 12.44 8.05
N VAL A 20 -3.46 12.19 9.25
CA VAL A 20 -3.92 13.26 10.17
C VAL A 20 -2.75 14.01 10.81
N GLN A 21 -3.03 15.22 11.29
CA GLN A 21 -2.11 15.98 12.14
C GLN A 21 -2.42 15.72 13.61
N PHE A 22 -1.38 15.46 14.41
CA PHE A 22 -1.52 15.24 15.85
C PHE A 22 -1.29 16.55 16.61
N ILE A 23 -2.20 16.85 17.56
CA ILE A 23 -2.09 18.00 18.46
C ILE A 23 -1.91 17.47 19.89
N ILE A 24 -0.82 17.88 20.55
CA ILE A 24 -0.53 17.51 21.95
C ILE A 24 -0.95 18.68 22.85
N LYS A 25 -1.87 18.42 23.78
CA LYS A 25 -2.40 19.41 24.73
C LYS A 25 -1.90 19.12 26.15
N GLY A 26 -1.84 20.16 26.98
CA GLY A 26 -1.51 20.04 28.41
C GLY A 26 -0.05 20.39 28.75
N ILE A 27 0.68 20.95 27.79
CA ILE A 27 2.05 21.44 27.98
C ILE A 27 2.00 22.96 27.98
N ASN A 28 2.68 23.60 28.94
CA ASN A 28 2.77 25.06 28.99
C ASN A 28 3.58 25.58 27.78
N PRO A 29 3.14 26.65 27.09
CA PRO A 29 3.77 27.13 25.84
C PRO A 29 5.25 27.52 25.93
N GLY A 30 5.82 27.65 27.13
CA GLY A 30 7.22 28.02 27.36
C GLY A 30 8.16 26.86 27.71
N ASP A 31 7.65 25.63 27.85
CA ASP A 31 8.43 24.50 28.38
C ASP A 31 8.68 23.41 27.33
N SER A 32 9.41 23.78 26.28
CA SER A 32 9.74 22.90 25.14
C SER A 32 10.43 21.60 25.56
N THR A 33 11.10 21.59 26.71
CA THR A 33 11.78 20.40 27.26
C THR A 33 10.80 19.28 27.63
N LEU A 34 9.57 19.64 28.01
CA LEU A 34 8.51 18.68 28.38
C LEU A 34 7.79 18.10 27.17
N PHE A 35 7.88 18.73 25.99
CA PHE A 35 7.24 18.27 24.75
C PHE A 35 8.02 17.18 24.03
N GLU A 36 9.35 17.30 24.01
CA GLU A 36 10.24 16.43 23.24
C GLU A 36 10.01 14.91 23.50
N PRO A 37 9.82 14.44 24.75
CA PRO A 37 9.55 13.03 25.00
C PRO A 37 8.27 12.49 24.38
N TYR A 38 7.21 13.31 24.28
CA TYR A 38 5.94 12.91 23.64
C TYR A 38 6.09 12.84 22.13
N LEU A 39 6.79 13.81 21.53
CA LEU A 39 7.08 13.78 20.10
C LEU A 39 7.95 12.58 19.72
N GLN A 40 8.97 12.27 20.53
CA GLN A 40 9.81 11.09 20.34
C GLN A 40 9.00 9.80 20.41
N TYR A 41 8.07 9.70 21.37
CA TYR A 41 7.19 8.53 21.47
C TYR A 41 6.26 8.40 20.26
N LEU A 42 5.62 9.48 19.80
CA LEU A 42 4.79 9.42 18.59
C LEU A 42 5.60 9.01 17.36
N LYS A 43 6.80 9.57 17.15
CA LYS A 43 7.73 9.15 16.08
C LYS A 43 8.08 7.66 16.19
N HIS A 44 8.27 7.16 17.41
CA HIS A 44 8.53 5.74 17.64
C HIS A 44 7.34 4.86 17.24
N VAL A 45 6.12 5.20 17.64
CA VAL A 45 4.90 4.46 17.26
C VAL A 45 4.69 4.50 15.75
N THR A 46 4.93 5.65 15.09
CA THR A 46 4.84 5.77 13.62
C THR A 46 5.86 4.92 12.88
N ARG A 47 7.06 4.72 13.42
CA ARG A 47 8.06 3.82 12.80
C ARG A 47 7.66 2.34 12.89
N GLN A 48 6.79 1.98 13.83
CA GLN A 48 6.29 0.60 13.91
C GLN A 48 5.22 0.30 12.85
N THR A 49 4.71 1.32 12.15
CA THR A 49 3.70 1.16 11.09
C THR A 49 4.30 1.01 9.70
N GLU A 50 5.58 0.64 9.57
CA GLU A 50 6.21 0.45 8.26
C GLU A 50 5.35 -0.50 7.40
N PRO A 51 5.00 -0.09 6.17
CA PRO A 51 3.93 -0.77 5.47
C PRO A 51 4.34 -2.16 4.98
N THR A 52 3.42 -3.11 5.17
CA THR A 52 3.59 -4.52 4.79
C THR A 52 3.80 -4.70 3.28
N ASN A 53 3.34 -3.74 2.45
CA ASN A 53 3.55 -3.76 1.00
C ASN A 53 3.88 -2.36 0.45
N ARG A 54 5.14 -1.94 0.64
CA ARG A 54 5.65 -0.62 0.17
C ARG A 54 5.42 -0.39 -1.33
N VAL A 55 5.44 -1.43 -2.15
CA VAL A 55 5.31 -1.31 -3.61
C VAL A 55 3.88 -0.96 -3.99
N LEU A 56 2.90 -1.70 -3.48
CA LEU A 56 1.49 -1.40 -3.75
C LEU A 56 1.10 -0.04 -3.18
N GLU A 57 1.47 0.25 -1.93
CA GLU A 57 1.10 1.52 -1.29
C GLU A 57 1.71 2.74 -1.98
N SER A 58 2.95 2.63 -2.49
CA SER A 58 3.56 3.72 -3.27
C SER A 58 2.89 3.91 -4.62
N PHE A 59 2.46 2.83 -5.28
CA PHE A 59 1.72 2.90 -6.54
C PHE A 59 0.30 3.48 -6.36
N THR A 60 -0.40 3.12 -5.28
CA THR A 60 -1.74 3.64 -4.96
C THR A 60 -1.71 5.02 -4.32
N HIS A 61 -0.53 5.55 -4.01
CA HIS A 61 -0.40 6.84 -3.34
C HIS A 61 -1.01 7.95 -4.20
N GLY A 62 -1.88 8.76 -3.58
CA GLY A 62 -2.62 9.80 -4.25
C GLY A 62 -3.89 9.31 -4.95
N TYR A 63 -4.17 8.01 -5.02
CA TYR A 63 -5.45 7.48 -5.51
C TYR A 63 -6.45 7.20 -4.39
N GLU A 64 -6.06 7.41 -3.13
CA GLU A 64 -6.97 7.25 -2.00
C GLU A 64 -8.16 8.20 -2.14
N ASP A 65 -9.37 7.65 -2.01
CA ASP A 65 -10.64 8.37 -2.13
C ASP A 65 -10.85 9.14 -3.46
N ARG A 66 -10.11 8.78 -4.53
CA ARG A 66 -10.32 9.34 -5.87
C ARG A 66 -11.27 8.48 -6.67
N LEU A 67 -12.41 9.05 -7.07
CA LEU A 67 -13.35 8.41 -7.99
C LEU A 67 -12.76 8.36 -9.41
N GLN A 68 -12.87 7.19 -10.05
CA GLN A 68 -12.43 6.96 -11.42
C GLN A 68 -13.54 6.30 -12.22
N VAL A 69 -13.62 6.61 -13.51
CA VAL A 69 -14.53 5.91 -14.43
C VAL A 69 -13.89 4.58 -14.81
N PRO A 70 -14.62 3.45 -14.75
CA PRO A 70 -14.11 2.16 -15.21
C PRO A 70 -13.74 2.22 -16.69
N LEU A 71 -12.56 1.72 -17.05
CA LEU A 71 -12.12 1.66 -18.44
C LEU A 71 -13.05 0.78 -19.29
N GLN A 72 -13.25 1.13 -20.56
CA GLN A 72 -14.03 0.36 -21.54
C GLN A 72 -13.17 -0.06 -22.75
N PRO A 73 -12.22 -1.01 -22.59
CA PRO A 73 -11.26 -1.36 -23.64
C PRO A 73 -11.88 -1.93 -24.92
N LEU A 74 -13.12 -2.41 -24.86
CA LEU A 74 -13.83 -2.94 -26.02
C LEU A 74 -14.40 -1.83 -26.91
N ALA A 75 -14.87 -0.74 -26.30
CA ALA A 75 -15.49 0.38 -27.00
C ALA A 75 -14.46 1.46 -27.35
N ASP A 76 -13.46 1.67 -26.49
CA ASP A 76 -12.49 2.74 -26.58
C ASP A 76 -11.08 2.21 -26.84
N ASN A 77 -10.36 2.86 -27.74
CA ASN A 77 -8.93 2.64 -27.88
C ASN A 77 -8.20 3.28 -26.69
N LEU A 78 -7.55 2.45 -25.88
CA LEU A 78 -6.78 2.93 -24.73
C LEU A 78 -5.53 3.67 -25.19
N GLU A 79 -5.18 4.74 -24.48
CA GLU A 79 -3.94 5.48 -24.72
C GLU A 79 -2.71 4.62 -24.39
N SER A 80 -1.59 4.89 -25.06
CA SER A 80 -0.32 4.19 -24.82
C SER A 80 0.12 4.24 -23.36
N ARG A 81 -0.15 5.34 -22.66
CA ARG A 81 0.12 5.50 -21.23
C ARG A 81 -0.65 4.50 -20.37
N THR A 82 -1.89 4.18 -20.74
CA THR A 82 -2.71 3.20 -20.01
C THR A 82 -2.11 1.81 -20.11
N TYR A 83 -1.61 1.42 -21.28
CA TYR A 83 -0.87 0.17 -21.46
C TYR A 83 0.44 0.17 -20.65
N GLU A 84 1.21 1.26 -20.67
CA GLU A 84 2.44 1.38 -19.88
C GLU A 84 2.19 1.13 -18.38
N ILE A 85 1.06 1.60 -17.85
CA ILE A 85 0.67 1.34 -16.46
C ILE A 85 0.30 -0.14 -16.25
N PHE A 86 -0.42 -0.77 -17.18
CA PHE A 86 -0.71 -2.20 -17.11
C PHE A 86 0.54 -3.06 -17.14
N GLU A 87 1.54 -2.67 -17.91
CA GLU A 87 2.80 -3.40 -18.10
C GLU A 87 3.72 -3.35 -16.86
N LYS A 88 3.49 -2.39 -15.95
CA LYS A 88 4.22 -2.27 -14.67
C LYS A 88 3.86 -3.33 -13.62
N ASP A 89 2.87 -4.18 -13.86
CA ASP A 89 2.54 -5.30 -12.96
C ASP A 89 3.24 -6.60 -13.39
N PRO A 90 4.42 -6.93 -12.81
CA PRO A 90 5.13 -8.15 -13.17
C PRO A 90 4.42 -9.42 -12.71
N ILE A 91 3.65 -9.36 -11.62
CA ILE A 91 2.99 -10.54 -11.04
C ILE A 91 1.93 -11.05 -12.02
N LYS A 92 1.14 -10.14 -12.61
CA LYS A 92 0.16 -10.47 -13.65
C LYS A 92 0.80 -11.29 -14.79
N TYR A 93 1.89 -10.80 -15.39
CA TYR A 93 2.50 -11.47 -16.55
C TYR A 93 3.22 -12.77 -16.18
N ILE A 94 3.88 -12.84 -15.02
CA ILE A 94 4.49 -14.09 -14.51
C ILE A 94 3.41 -15.17 -14.33
N GLN A 95 2.23 -14.79 -13.84
CA GLN A 95 1.14 -15.75 -13.64
C GLN A 95 0.53 -16.20 -14.97
N TYR A 96 0.39 -15.32 -15.95
CA TYR A 96 0.01 -15.72 -17.31
C TYR A 96 1.02 -16.69 -17.93
N GLU A 97 2.32 -16.39 -17.82
CA GLU A 97 3.39 -17.25 -18.34
C GLU A 97 3.32 -18.66 -17.74
N LYS A 98 3.23 -18.77 -16.40
CA LYS A 98 3.10 -20.06 -15.71
C LYS A 98 1.86 -20.83 -16.16
N ALA A 99 0.71 -20.16 -16.28
CA ALA A 99 -0.53 -20.79 -16.70
C ALA A 99 -0.42 -21.33 -18.14
N ILE A 100 0.15 -20.54 -19.05
CA ILE A 100 0.39 -20.96 -20.44
C ILE A 100 1.35 -22.14 -20.48
N TYR A 101 2.47 -22.07 -19.74
CA TYR A 101 3.46 -23.14 -19.67
C TYR A 101 2.84 -24.47 -19.22
N GLN A 102 2.06 -24.46 -18.14
CA GLN A 102 1.38 -25.65 -17.63
C GLN A 102 0.39 -26.21 -18.65
N ALA A 103 -0.43 -25.36 -19.26
CA ALA A 103 -1.39 -25.77 -20.29
C ALA A 103 -0.69 -26.40 -21.51
N LEU A 104 0.49 -25.90 -21.90
CA LEU A 104 1.27 -26.45 -22.99
C LEU A 104 1.85 -27.82 -22.65
N ILE A 105 2.38 -28.02 -21.44
CA ILE A 105 2.87 -29.32 -20.97
C ILE A 105 1.75 -30.35 -20.97
N GLU A 106 0.62 -30.01 -20.35
CA GLU A 106 -0.52 -30.92 -20.24
C GLU A 106 -1.02 -31.35 -21.63
N LYS A 107 -1.17 -30.38 -22.55
CA LYS A 107 -1.57 -30.65 -23.93
C LYS A 107 -0.55 -31.49 -24.70
N TYR A 108 0.73 -31.36 -24.42
CA TYR A 108 1.79 -32.17 -25.04
C TYR A 108 1.77 -33.61 -24.51
N ASP A 109 1.63 -33.79 -23.21
CA ASP A 109 1.59 -35.12 -22.58
C ASP A 109 0.32 -35.90 -22.97
N GLN A 110 -0.83 -35.23 -23.13
CA GLN A 110 -2.06 -35.83 -23.67
C GLN A 110 -1.91 -36.31 -25.13
N LYS A 111 -0.95 -35.77 -25.89
CA LYS A 111 -0.71 -36.13 -27.29
C LYS A 111 0.34 -37.22 -27.49
N LYS A 112 0.99 -37.69 -26.42
CA LYS A 112 1.93 -38.82 -26.52
C LYS A 112 1.12 -40.10 -26.83
N PRO A 113 1.37 -40.79 -27.96
CA PRO A 113 0.80 -42.12 -28.16
C PRO A 113 1.38 -43.08 -27.10
N VAL A 114 0.53 -43.99 -26.60
CA VAL A 114 0.90 -45.09 -25.69
C VAL A 114 1.95 -45.98 -26.34
#